data_AF-A0A962IKV7-F1
#
_entry.id   AF-A0A962IKV7-F1
#
_cell.length_a   1.000
_cell.length_b   1.000
_cell.length_c   1.000
_cell.angle_alpha   90.00
_cell.angle_beta   90.00
_cell.angle_gamma   90.00
#
_symmetry.space_group_name_H-M   'P 1'
#
loop_
_entity.id
_entity.type
_entity.pdbx_description
1 polymer ?
#
loop_
_entity_poly.entity_id
_entity_poly.type
_entity_poly.pdbx_seq_one_letter_code
_entity_poly.pdbx_strand_id
1 'polypeptide(L)'
;MNARQRDAFLWQWSRKRAIGARGAALRGLLIGAAGGVLFAVLLQWLTRSEGRAGVDVWLAGLRQFGLVMALAVPAFGALGLALTWRIYASQERIYQALLDQGATLPAAAPVLGWADRGPALAVGVTMALLIGLIVAAFVAYG
;
A
#
# COMPACT_ATOMS: atom_id res chain seq x y z
N MET A 1 5.02 6.90 23.38
CA MET A 1 4.66 7.94 22.39
C MET A 1 4.78 9.29 23.08
N ASN A 2 5.56 10.22 22.54
CA ASN A 2 5.71 11.55 23.15
C ASN A 2 4.44 12.38 22.98
N ALA A 3 4.21 13.39 23.84
CA ALA A 3 3.01 14.24 23.77
C ALA A 3 2.81 14.87 22.38
N ARG A 4 3.88 15.39 21.75
CA ARG A 4 3.79 15.95 20.39
C ARG A 4 3.43 14.92 19.33
N GLN A 5 3.92 13.69 19.46
CA GLN A 5 3.60 12.60 18.54
C GLN A 5 2.15 12.15 18.70
N ARG A 6 1.65 12.09 19.95
CA ARG A 6 0.25 11.82 20.27
C ARG A 6 -0.65 12.88 19.62
N ASP A 7 -0.34 14.15 19.84
CA ASP A 7 -1.15 15.25 19.34
C ASP A 7 -1.09 15.28 17.79
N ALA A 8 0.07 14.97 17.20
CA ALA A 8 0.21 14.85 15.74
C ALA A 8 -0.64 13.71 15.19
N PHE A 9 -0.62 12.55 15.85
CA PHE A 9 -1.46 11.43 15.49
C PHE A 9 -2.95 11.78 15.60
N LEU A 10 -3.40 12.34 16.73
CA LEU A 10 -4.79 12.74 16.94
C LEU A 10 -5.25 13.73 15.87
N TRP A 11 -4.45 14.75 15.59
CA TRP A 11 -4.74 15.74 14.54
C TRP A 11 -4.84 15.09 13.15
N GLN A 12 -3.85 14.29 12.75
CA GLN A 12 -3.83 13.66 11.43
C GLN A 12 -4.96 12.64 11.28
N TRP A 13 -5.19 11.81 12.30
CA TRP A 13 -6.22 10.79 12.25
C TRP A 13 -7.62 11.40 12.27
N SER A 14 -7.86 12.46 13.04
CA SER A 14 -9.15 13.17 13.04
C SER A 14 -9.57 13.67 11.66
N ARG A 15 -8.61 14.02 10.80
CA ARG A 15 -8.86 14.40 9.40
C ARG A 15 -9.01 13.18 8.50
N LYS A 16 -8.15 12.17 8.65
CA LYS A 16 -8.17 10.96 7.80
C LYS A 16 -9.43 10.11 8.02
N ARG A 17 -9.95 10.04 9.24
CA ARG A 17 -11.17 9.29 9.58
C ARG A 17 -12.43 9.81 8.88
N ALA A 18 -12.43 11.05 8.37
CA ALA A 18 -13.58 11.63 7.67
C ALA A 18 -13.99 10.85 6.41
N ILE A 19 -13.04 10.14 5.78
CA ILE A 19 -13.30 9.26 4.62
C ILE A 19 -14.13 8.03 5.03
N GLY A 20 -14.11 7.66 6.31
CA GLY A 20 -14.80 6.50 6.86
C GLY A 20 -14.14 5.16 6.51
N ALA A 21 -14.49 4.13 7.28
CA ALA A 21 -13.94 2.78 7.13
C ALA A 21 -14.21 2.17 5.76
N ARG A 22 -15.43 2.34 5.23
CA ARG A 22 -15.81 1.86 3.89
C ARG A 22 -15.02 2.57 2.79
N GLY A 23 -14.88 3.89 2.88
CA GLY A 23 -14.11 4.67 1.91
C GLY A 23 -12.64 4.28 1.89
N ALA A 24 -12.04 4.05 3.06
CA ALA A 24 -10.67 3.54 3.16
C ALA A 24 -10.55 2.13 2.57
N ALA A 25 -11.46 1.21 2.91
CA ALA A 25 -11.44 -0.16 2.40
C ALA A 25 -11.57 -0.24 0.87
N LEU A 26 -12.45 0.58 0.28
CA LEU A 26 -12.60 0.68 -1.18
C LEU A 26 -11.32 1.18 -1.86
N ARG A 27 -10.65 2.19 -1.28
CA ARG A 27 -9.34 2.64 -1.78
C ARG A 27 -8.30 1.51 -1.70
N GLY A 28 -8.29 0.78 -0.58
CA GLY A 28 -7.46 -0.41 -0.43
C GLY A 28 -7.71 -1.47 -1.50
N LEU A 29 -8.99 -1.75 -1.80
CA LEU A 29 -9.40 -2.67 -2.85
C LEU A 29 -8.91 -2.22 -4.22
N LEU A 30 -9.10 -0.94 -4.57
CA LEU A 30 -8.69 -0.40 -5.87
C LEU A 30 -7.16 -0.41 -6.03
N ILE A 31 -6.42 -0.02 -4.99
CA ILE A 31 -4.95 -0.05 -5.00
C ILE A 31 -4.45 -1.50 -5.10
N GLY A 32 -5.06 -2.42 -4.37
CA GLY A 32 -4.77 -3.85 -4.47
C GLY A 32 -5.04 -4.39 -5.88
N ALA A 33 -6.21 -4.13 -6.43
CA ALA A 33 -6.58 -4.53 -7.79
C ALA A 33 -5.59 -4.00 -8.83
N ALA A 34 -5.18 -2.73 -8.73
CA ALA A 34 -4.15 -2.14 -9.59
C ALA A 34 -2.79 -2.85 -9.45
N GLY A 35 -2.41 -3.24 -8.22
CA GLY A 35 -1.23 -4.07 -7.97
C GLY A 35 -1.33 -5.45 -8.63
N GLY A 36 -2.51 -6.07 -8.63
CA GLY A 36 -2.79 -7.32 -9.35
C GLY A 36 -2.65 -7.16 -10.86
N VAL A 37 -3.13 -6.04 -11.42
CA VAL A 37 -2.93 -5.67 -12.84
C VAL A 37 -1.44 -5.58 -13.17
N LEU A 38 -0.71 -4.78 -12.40
CA LEU A 38 0.74 -4.63 -12.57
C LEU A 38 1.47 -5.97 -12.49
N PHE A 39 1.09 -6.82 -11.53
CA PHE A 39 1.69 -8.14 -11.35
C PHE A 39 1.56 -9.01 -12.61
N ALA A 40 0.37 -9.13 -13.21
CA ALA A 40 0.27 -9.98 -14.41
C ALA A 40 0.93 -9.36 -15.64
N VAL A 41 0.97 -8.03 -15.75
CA VAL A 41 1.72 -7.36 -16.82
C VAL A 41 3.21 -7.71 -16.71
N LEU A 42 3.77 -7.58 -15.51
CA LEU A 42 5.17 -7.95 -15.24
C LEU A 42 5.41 -9.44 -15.48
N LEU A 43 4.51 -10.31 -15.01
CA LEU A 43 4.65 -11.76 -15.20
C LEU A 43 4.60 -12.16 -16.69
N GLN A 44 3.73 -11.53 -17.47
CA GLN A 44 3.65 -11.75 -18.91
C GLN A 44 4.90 -11.23 -19.63
N TRP A 45 5.49 -10.13 -19.16
CA TRP A 45 6.73 -9.60 -19.67
C TRP A 45 7.92 -10.55 -19.38
N LEU A 46 7.99 -11.08 -18.15
CA LEU A 46 9.02 -12.04 -17.71
C LEU A 46 8.93 -13.41 -18.38
N THR A 47 7.72 -13.86 -18.74
CA THR A 47 7.50 -15.21 -19.32
C THR A 47 7.45 -15.23 -20.85
N ARG A 48 7.65 -14.07 -21.50
CA ARG A 48 7.68 -13.99 -22.96
C ARG A 48 8.89 -14.77 -23.49
N SER A 49 8.63 -15.86 -24.20
CA SER A 49 9.68 -16.64 -24.87
C SER A 49 10.04 -16.00 -26.20
N GLU A 50 11.32 -15.66 -26.37
CA GLU A 50 11.87 -15.26 -27.66
C GLU A 50 11.87 -16.47 -28.62
N GLY A 51 11.29 -16.33 -29.81
CA GLY A 51 11.50 -17.27 -30.92
C GLY A 51 10.29 -18.07 -31.43
N ARG A 52 9.06 -17.88 -30.95
CA ARG A 52 7.86 -18.50 -31.54
C ARG A 52 6.88 -17.45 -32.07
N ALA A 53 6.96 -17.17 -33.37
CA ALA A 53 6.03 -16.29 -34.06
C ALA A 53 4.92 -17.12 -34.74
N GLY A 54 3.68 -16.94 -34.28
CA GLY A 54 2.48 -17.56 -34.84
C GLY A 54 1.23 -17.05 -34.12
N VAL A 55 0.09 -16.99 -34.83
CA VAL A 55 -1.19 -16.51 -34.27
C VAL A 55 -1.62 -17.36 -33.07
N ASP A 56 -1.35 -18.66 -33.10
CA ASP A 56 -1.71 -19.62 -32.04
C ASP A 56 -0.95 -19.35 -30.74
N VAL A 57 0.32 -18.95 -30.85
CA VAL A 57 1.18 -18.60 -29.71
C VAL A 57 0.73 -17.29 -29.09
N TRP A 58 0.34 -16.32 -29.93
CA TRP A 58 -0.25 -15.06 -29.49
C TRP A 58 -1.58 -15.27 -28.75
N LEU A 59 -2.45 -16.12 -29.29
CA LEU A 59 -3.74 -16.44 -28.69
C LEU A 59 -3.59 -17.18 -27.36
N ALA A 60 -2.65 -18.14 -27.29
CA ALA A 60 -2.30 -18.83 -26.05
C ALA A 60 -1.76 -17.87 -24.98
N GLY A 61 -0.89 -16.93 -25.37
CA GLY A 61 -0.37 -15.89 -24.48
C GLY A 61 -1.47 -14.96 -23.95
N LEU A 62 -2.39 -14.51 -24.81
CA LEU A 62 -3.55 -13.72 -24.40
C LEU A 62 -4.47 -14.48 -23.43
N ARG A 63 -4.73 -15.78 -23.70
CA ARG A 63 -5.54 -16.61 -22.80
C ARG A 63 -4.87 -16.79 -21.44
N GLN A 64 -3.57 -17.07 -21.42
CA GLN A 64 -2.80 -17.20 -20.18
C GLN A 64 -2.79 -15.89 -19.39
N PHE A 65 -2.51 -14.77 -20.04
CA PHE A 65 -2.59 -13.44 -19.42
C PHE A 65 -3.98 -13.17 -18.83
N GLY A 66 -5.05 -13.48 -19.57
CA GLY A 66 -6.42 -13.35 -19.10
C GLY A 66 -6.70 -14.19 -17.85
N LEU A 67 -6.21 -15.43 -17.79
CA LEU A 67 -6.34 -16.30 -16.61
C LEU A 67 -5.57 -15.74 -15.40
N VAL A 68 -4.33 -15.28 -15.61
CA VAL A 68 -3.56 -14.65 -14.55
C VAL A 68 -4.25 -13.38 -14.04
N MET A 69 -4.83 -12.57 -14.93
CA MET A 69 -5.62 -11.39 -14.55
C MET A 69 -6.87 -11.73 -13.76
N ALA A 70 -7.63 -12.73 -14.21
CA ALA A 70 -8.82 -13.18 -13.52
C ALA A 70 -8.53 -13.67 -12.09
N LEU A 71 -7.32 -14.17 -11.83
CA LEU A 71 -6.91 -14.62 -10.50
C LEU A 71 -6.23 -13.51 -9.68
N ALA A 72 -5.29 -12.77 -10.28
CA ALA A 72 -4.45 -11.80 -9.60
C ALA A 72 -5.24 -10.57 -9.15
N VAL A 73 -6.10 -10.00 -10.01
CA VAL A 73 -6.86 -8.79 -9.67
C VAL A 73 -7.73 -8.98 -8.43
N PRO A 74 -8.60 -10.02 -8.34
CA PRO A 74 -9.40 -10.21 -7.13
C PRO A 74 -8.56 -10.61 -5.92
N ALA A 75 -7.50 -11.42 -6.09
CA ALA A 75 -6.63 -11.80 -4.96
C ALA A 75 -5.94 -10.58 -4.34
N PHE A 76 -5.30 -9.74 -5.16
CA PHE A 76 -4.65 -8.53 -4.67
C PHE A 76 -5.66 -7.48 -4.19
N GLY A 77 -6.82 -7.36 -4.85
CA GLY A 77 -7.92 -6.51 -4.39
C GLY A 77 -8.42 -6.90 -2.99
N ALA A 78 -8.63 -8.21 -2.75
CA ALA A 78 -9.02 -8.73 -1.44
C ALA A 78 -7.96 -8.47 -0.36
N LEU A 79 -6.68 -8.68 -0.69
CA LEU A 79 -5.57 -8.36 0.20
C LEU A 79 -5.51 -6.87 0.54
N GLY A 80 -5.62 -6.00 -0.48
CA GLY A 80 -5.64 -4.55 -0.29
C GLY A 80 -6.79 -4.08 0.59
N LEU A 81 -7.98 -4.66 0.40
CA LEU A 81 -9.15 -4.43 1.24
C LEU A 81 -8.89 -4.86 2.69
N ALA A 82 -8.45 -6.11 2.89
CA ALA A 82 -8.26 -6.69 4.23
C ALA A 82 -7.19 -5.93 5.03
N LEU A 83 -6.06 -5.60 4.40
CA LEU A 83 -4.98 -4.85 5.04
C LEU A 83 -5.44 -3.44 5.40
N THR A 84 -6.11 -2.75 4.48
CA THR A 84 -6.56 -1.37 4.73
C THR A 84 -7.61 -1.33 5.82
N TRP A 85 -8.54 -2.29 5.83
CA TRP A 85 -9.53 -2.44 6.90
C TRP A 85 -8.86 -2.67 8.27
N ARG A 86 -7.91 -3.60 8.34
CA ARG A 86 -7.17 -3.90 9.57
C ARG A 86 -6.40 -2.68 10.08
N ILE A 87 -5.71 -1.97 9.20
CA ILE A 87 -4.96 -0.76 9.58
C ILE A 87 -5.93 0.32 10.07
N TYR A 88 -7.02 0.56 9.34
CA TYR A 88 -8.03 1.54 9.76
C TYR A 88 -8.58 1.22 11.15
N ALA A 89 -9.00 -0.03 11.39
CA ALA A 89 -9.51 -0.46 12.68
C ALA A 89 -8.48 -0.31 13.79
N SER A 90 -7.21 -0.64 13.52
CA SER A 90 -6.13 -0.47 14.49
C SER A 90 -5.91 0.99 14.87
N GLN A 91 -5.88 1.89 13.89
CA GLN A 91 -5.68 3.32 14.13
C GLN A 91 -6.87 3.94 14.87
N GLU A 92 -8.10 3.52 14.53
CA GLU A 92 -9.30 3.98 15.22
C GLU A 92 -9.30 3.53 16.70
N ARG A 93 -8.87 2.30 17.00
CA ARG A 93 -8.72 1.85 18.40
C ARG A 93 -7.72 2.68 19.18
N ILE A 94 -6.56 2.99 18.58
CA ILE A 94 -5.55 3.84 19.22
C ILE A 94 -6.11 5.23 19.47
N TYR A 95 -6.83 5.80 18.49
CA TYR A 95 -7.46 7.10 18.62
C TYR A 95 -8.46 7.14 19.78
N GLN A 96 -9.38 6.18 19.86
CA GLN A 96 -10.35 6.13 20.96
C GLN A 96 -9.67 5.92 22.31
N ALA A 97 -8.70 5.01 22.39
CA ALA A 97 -7.94 4.77 23.63
C ALA A 97 -7.22 6.03 24.14
N LEU A 98 -6.74 6.90 23.25
CA LEU A 98 -6.11 8.16 23.64
C LEU A 98 -7.14 9.17 24.17
N LEU A 99 -8.33 9.24 23.56
CA LEU A 99 -9.41 10.08 24.07
C LEU A 99 -9.89 9.60 25.44
N ASP A 100 -10.03 8.29 25.63
CA ASP A 100 -10.43 7.68 26.91
C ASP A 100 -9.41 7.95 28.02
N GLN A 101 -8.14 8.12 27.67
CA GLN A 101 -7.06 8.52 28.59
C GLN A 101 -7.06 10.04 28.89
N GLY A 102 -8.04 10.79 28.39
CA GLY A 102 -8.17 12.23 28.60
C GLY A 102 -7.33 13.09 27.66
N ALA A 103 -6.79 12.53 26.57
CA ALA A 103 -6.12 13.35 25.56
C ALA A 103 -7.15 14.21 24.81
N THR A 104 -6.82 15.49 24.61
CA THR A 104 -7.68 16.42 23.87
C THR A 104 -7.20 16.55 22.43
N LEU A 105 -8.16 16.74 21.51
CA LEU A 105 -7.84 16.97 20.11
C LEU A 105 -7.20 18.36 19.95
N PRO A 106 -5.98 18.48 19.41
CA PRO A 106 -5.35 19.77 19.22
C PRO A 106 -6.04 20.58 18.11
N ALA A 107 -6.20 21.88 18.34
CA ALA A 107 -6.84 22.80 17.38
C ALA A 107 -6.01 23.02 16.10
N ALA A 108 -4.67 22.91 16.20
CA ALA A 108 -3.73 23.12 15.10
C ALA A 108 -2.78 21.93 14.92
N ALA A 109 -2.19 21.81 13.72
CA ALA A 109 -1.19 20.79 13.44
C ALA A 109 0.06 21.03 14.31
N PRO A 110 0.49 20.06 15.13
CA PRO A 110 1.69 20.23 15.93
C PRO A 110 2.94 20.19 15.04
N VAL A 111 3.89 21.08 15.33
CA VAL A 111 5.18 21.15 14.63
C VAL A 111 6.10 20.06 15.16
N LEU A 112 6.40 19.08 14.30
CA LEU A 112 7.30 17.96 14.64
C LEU A 112 8.76 18.37 14.42
N GLY A 113 9.55 18.28 15.49
CA GLY A 113 11.01 18.43 15.42
C GLY A 113 11.69 17.19 14.81
N TRP A 114 12.97 17.31 14.46
CA TRP A 114 13.75 16.19 13.89
C TRP A 114 13.77 14.95 14.77
N ALA A 115 13.85 15.11 16.09
CA ALA A 115 13.80 14.01 17.05
C ALA A 115 12.45 13.27 17.06
N ASP A 116 11.36 13.92 16.66
CA ASP A 116 10.02 13.33 16.66
C ASP A 116 9.72 12.53 15.37
N ARG A 117 10.60 12.64 14.35
CA ARG A 117 10.42 12.06 13.00
C ARG A 117 10.99 10.65 12.82
N GLY A 118 11.44 9.99 13.89
CA GLY A 118 12.00 8.63 13.84
C GLY A 118 11.19 7.64 12.97
N PRO A 119 9.86 7.51 13.15
CA PRO A 119 9.04 6.62 12.33
C PRO A 119 9.04 6.98 10.83
N ALA A 120 9.03 8.27 10.49
CA ALA A 120 9.07 8.71 9.10
C ALA A 120 10.43 8.44 8.44
N LEU A 121 11.52 8.62 9.20
CA LEU A 121 12.86 8.30 8.74
C LEU A 121 13.03 6.79 8.50
N ALA A 122 12.51 5.96 9.39
CA ALA A 122 12.55 4.50 9.22
C ALA A 122 11.85 4.07 7.92
N VAL A 123 10.64 4.58 7.65
CA VAL A 123 9.92 4.30 6.39
C VAL A 123 10.71 4.81 5.19
N GLY A 124 11.29 6.00 5.27
CA GLY A 124 12.10 6.57 4.19
C GLY A 124 13.33 5.72 3.85
N VAL A 125 14.05 5.25 4.87
CA VAL A 125 15.21 4.36 4.70
C VAL A 125 14.79 3.02 4.11
N THR A 126 13.72 2.40 4.62
CA THR A 126 13.21 1.14 4.07
C THR A 126 12.82 1.28 2.60
N MET A 127 12.13 2.37 2.24
CA MET A 127 11.78 2.64 0.84
C MET A 127 13.02 2.85 -0.04
N ALA A 128 14.02 3.60 0.43
CA ALA A 128 15.27 3.80 -0.31
C ALA A 128 15.99 2.47 -0.56
N LEU A 129 16.05 1.59 0.45
CA LEU A 129 16.63 0.25 0.32
C LEU A 129 15.87 -0.62 -0.69
N LEU A 130 14.53 -0.63 -0.62
CA LEU A 130 13.69 -1.39 -1.56
C LEU A 130 13.90 -0.91 -3.01
N ILE A 131 13.87 0.40 -3.23
CA ILE A 131 14.10 0.98 -4.57
C ILE A 131 15.51 0.62 -5.06
N GLY A 132 16.53 0.79 -4.21
CA GLY A 132 17.90 0.44 -4.56
C GLY A 132 18.04 -1.03 -4.95
N LEU A 133 17.39 -1.93 -4.23
CA LEU A 133 17.42 -3.37 -4.51
C LEU A 133 16.69 -3.73 -5.81
N ILE A 134 15.55 -3.08 -6.09
CA ILE A 134 14.83 -3.24 -7.36
C ILE A 134 15.69 -2.77 -8.54
N VAL A 135 16.31 -1.60 -8.43
CA VAL A 135 17.20 -1.06 -9.49
C VAL A 135 18.40 -1.98 -9.70
N ALA A 136 19.05 -2.44 -8.63
CA ALA A 136 20.18 -3.36 -8.72
C ALA A 136 19.79 -4.68 -9.39
N ALA A 137 18.62 -5.24 -9.05
CA ALA A 137 18.12 -6.45 -9.69
C ALA A 137 17.85 -6.24 -11.19
N PHE A 138 17.31 -5.08 -11.57
CA PHE A 138 17.07 -4.76 -12.98
C PHE A 138 18.37 -4.60 -13.77
N VAL A 139 19.42 -4.03 -13.16
CA VAL A 139 20.74 -3.93 -13.81
C VAL A 139 21.42 -5.30 -13.91
N ALA A 140 21.24 -6.18 -12.92
CA ALA A 140 21.91 -7.48 -12.88
C ALA A 140 21.24 -8.55 -13.74
N TYR A 141 19.91 -8.48 -13.91
CA TYR A 141 19.10 -9.53 -14.55
C TYR A 141 18.20 -9.05 -15.69
N GLY A 142 18.15 -7.74 -15.95
CA GLY A 142 17.36 -7.13 -17.03
C GLY A 142 18.14 -6.91 -18.31
#